data_AF-A0A6L6CDL8-F1
#
_entry.id   AF-A0A6L6CDL8-F1
#
_cell.length_a   1.000
_cell.length_b   1.000
_cell.length_c   1.000
_cell.angle_alpha   90.00
_cell.angle_beta   90.00
_cell.angle_gamma   90.00
#
_symmetry.space_group_name_H-M   'P 1'
#
loop_
_entity.id
_entity.type
_entity.pdbx_description
1 polymer ?
#
loop_
_entity_poly.entity_id
_entity_poly.type
_entity_poly.pdbx_seq_one_letter_code
_entity_poly.pdbx_strand_id
1 'polypeptide(L)'
;MDGGRFQVPLLDTRPLSTGLLVLGGDISPKRQRMTRVVNHQVDLPEETATSRRRLLTSLLAGGAAVVAAPFFAGRASAEEIVNAPRDPKDYPTLNDALKRERQMAATYKAAAAKATGDEKFALTLLLDHHDAYVDSLKGYLGTDAVSGTEAALASPSGSFASIAPQMAALENETLAGHTARLGTLVGIDAAKLLASIITVEARHAAALSLLGGASPLAAAGS
;
A
#
# COMPACT_ATOMS: atom_id res chain seq x y z
N MET A 1 -4.73 -54.87 -11.80
CA MET A 1 -4.44 -55.98 -12.73
C MET A 1 -3.43 -55.42 -13.73
N ASP A 2 -2.17 -55.28 -13.30
CA ASP A 2 -1.10 -56.30 -13.31
C ASP A 2 -0.54 -56.44 -14.74
N GLY A 3 0.75 -56.31 -15.06
CA GLY A 3 1.98 -56.16 -14.27
C GLY A 3 3.12 -56.48 -15.24
N GLY A 4 4.18 -55.67 -15.27
CA GLY A 4 5.28 -55.88 -16.23
C GLY A 4 6.45 -54.93 -15.99
N ARG A 5 7.11 -55.07 -14.83
CA ARG A 5 8.39 -54.43 -14.50
C ARG A 5 9.53 -55.31 -14.98
N PHE A 6 10.53 -54.73 -15.65
CA PHE A 6 11.83 -55.35 -15.86
C PHE A 6 12.90 -54.52 -15.15
N GLN A 7 13.78 -55.22 -14.44
CA GLN A 7 14.72 -54.69 -13.44
C GLN A 7 16.16 -55.02 -13.88
N VAL A 8 17.01 -53.98 -13.90
CA VAL A 8 18.50 -53.82 -13.83
C VAL A 8 19.45 -55.04 -14.00
N PRO A 9 20.71 -54.81 -14.45
CA PRO A 9 21.77 -54.65 -13.45
C PRO A 9 22.85 -53.58 -13.72
N LEU A 10 23.32 -53.07 -12.57
CA LEU A 10 24.51 -52.31 -12.25
C LEU A 10 25.79 -53.15 -12.50
N LEU A 11 26.83 -52.57 -13.09
CA LEU A 11 28.18 -53.13 -13.11
C LEU A 11 29.19 -52.07 -12.63
N ASP A 12 29.70 -52.30 -11.43
CA ASP A 12 30.95 -51.77 -10.88
C ASP A 12 32.06 -52.80 -11.11
N THR A 13 33.28 -52.36 -11.42
CA THR A 13 34.56 -52.93 -10.94
C THR A 13 35.77 -52.24 -11.61
N ARG A 14 36.62 -51.60 -10.78
CA ARG A 14 38.02 -51.14 -11.02
C ARG A 14 38.98 -52.37 -11.16
N PRO A 15 40.35 -52.33 -11.16
CA PRO A 15 41.34 -51.23 -10.90
C PRO A 15 42.71 -51.32 -11.67
N LEU A 16 43.72 -50.55 -11.17
CA LEU A 16 45.21 -50.66 -11.28
C LEU A 16 45.92 -49.84 -12.39
N SER A 17 47.14 -49.30 -12.28
CA SER A 17 48.07 -48.97 -11.18
C SER A 17 49.38 -48.38 -11.81
N THR A 18 50.11 -47.55 -11.04
CA THR A 18 51.60 -47.40 -10.99
C THR A 18 52.41 -46.51 -11.97
N GLY A 19 53.32 -45.72 -11.38
CA GLY A 19 54.62 -45.24 -11.92
C GLY A 19 54.67 -43.71 -12.10
N LEU A 20 55.72 -42.94 -11.78
CA LEU A 20 57.10 -43.20 -11.38
C LEU A 20 57.74 -41.86 -10.91
N LEU A 21 58.70 -41.96 -9.99
CA LEU A 21 59.49 -40.91 -9.34
C LEU A 21 60.52 -40.23 -10.28
N VAL A 22 60.70 -38.90 -10.22
CA VAL A 22 61.95 -38.21 -10.64
C VAL A 22 62.28 -37.07 -9.65
N LEU A 23 63.55 -37.05 -9.23
CA LEU A 23 64.19 -36.12 -8.29
C LEU A 23 64.45 -34.71 -8.86
N GLY A 24 64.45 -33.72 -7.96
CA GLY A 24 65.49 -32.68 -7.89
C GLY A 24 65.22 -31.36 -8.62
N GLY A 25 65.15 -30.27 -7.86
CA GLY A 25 65.18 -28.91 -8.40
C GLY A 25 64.66 -27.86 -7.42
N ASP A 26 65.55 -27.39 -6.54
CA ASP A 26 65.35 -26.22 -5.69
C ASP A 26 65.30 -24.95 -6.55
N ILE A 27 64.13 -24.32 -6.68
CA ILE A 27 64.01 -22.95 -7.18
C ILE A 27 62.82 -22.28 -6.48
N SER A 28 63.13 -21.46 -5.48
CA SER A 28 62.17 -20.52 -4.89
C SER A 28 61.71 -19.51 -5.95
N PRO A 29 60.40 -19.19 -6.01
CA PRO A 29 60.07 -17.78 -6.01
C PRO A 29 58.88 -17.45 -5.10
N LYS A 30 59.11 -16.41 -4.30
CA LYS A 30 58.17 -15.38 -3.83
C LYS A 30 56.77 -15.86 -3.41
N ARG A 31 56.53 -15.77 -2.09
CA ARG A 31 55.21 -15.64 -1.45
C ARG A 31 54.21 -14.93 -2.38
N GLN A 32 53.36 -15.69 -3.05
CA GLN A 32 52.09 -15.19 -3.50
C GLN A 32 51.22 -15.13 -2.25
N ARG A 33 51.07 -13.93 -1.70
CA ARG A 33 50.11 -13.66 -0.63
C ARG A 33 48.74 -13.94 -1.25
N MET A 34 48.26 -15.17 -1.07
CA MET A 34 46.90 -15.54 -1.41
C MET A 34 46.02 -14.67 -0.50
N THR A 35 45.56 -13.54 -1.02
CA THR A 35 44.46 -12.81 -0.44
C THR A 35 43.32 -13.81 -0.41
N ARG A 36 43.09 -14.39 0.78
CA ARG A 36 41.85 -15.09 1.09
C ARG A 36 40.76 -14.08 0.70
N VAL A 37 40.11 -14.33 -0.44
CA VAL A 37 38.87 -13.63 -0.78
C VAL A 37 37.91 -14.10 0.29
N VAL A 38 37.78 -13.29 1.34
CA VAL A 38 36.68 -13.42 2.26
C VAL A 38 35.49 -12.98 1.44
N ASN A 39 34.77 -13.94 0.85
CA ASN A 39 33.39 -13.67 0.48
C ASN A 39 32.69 -13.31 1.79
N HIS A 40 32.62 -12.02 2.09
CA HIS A 40 31.58 -11.51 2.96
C HIS A 40 30.29 -11.72 2.19
N GLN A 41 29.75 -12.93 2.34
CA GLN A 41 28.34 -13.14 2.16
C GLN A 41 27.71 -12.29 3.25
N VAL A 42 27.30 -11.08 2.85
CA VAL A 42 26.48 -10.22 3.69
C VAL A 42 25.22 -11.02 3.89
N ASP A 43 25.06 -11.63 5.07
CA ASP A 43 23.74 -12.06 5.52
C ASP A 43 22.88 -10.79 5.54
N LEU A 44 22.11 -10.63 4.47
CA LEU A 44 21.04 -9.64 4.45
C LEU A 44 20.09 -10.09 5.56
N PRO A 45 19.78 -9.24 6.57
CA PRO A 45 18.74 -9.57 7.51
C PRO A 45 17.43 -9.83 6.74
N GLU A 46 16.45 -10.46 7.37
CA GLU A 46 15.06 -10.49 6.88
C GLU A 46 14.53 -9.04 6.68
N GLU A 47 14.92 -8.39 5.59
CA GLU A 47 14.66 -6.98 5.29
C GLU A 47 13.53 -6.82 4.27
N THR A 48 13.05 -7.91 3.66
CA THR A 48 12.06 -7.86 2.56
C THR A 48 10.69 -7.37 3.01
N ALA A 49 10.15 -7.88 4.12
CA ALA A 49 8.84 -7.46 4.63
C ALA A 49 8.89 -6.01 5.16
N THR A 50 9.95 -5.65 5.89
CA THR A 50 10.14 -4.28 6.40
C THR A 50 10.33 -3.27 5.27
N SER A 51 11.08 -3.64 4.23
CA SER A 51 11.30 -2.81 3.04
C SER A 51 10.02 -2.63 2.21
N ARG A 52 9.27 -3.72 1.98
CA ARG A 52 7.98 -3.65 1.27
C ARG A 52 6.95 -2.83 2.03
N ARG A 53 6.87 -2.97 3.35
CA ARG A 53 5.99 -2.16 4.20
C ARG A 53 6.36 -0.68 4.17
N ARG A 54 7.65 -0.34 4.21
CA ARG A 54 8.13 1.04 4.06
C ARG A 54 7.77 1.62 2.69
N LEU A 55 7.93 0.83 1.63
CA LEU A 55 7.52 1.22 0.28
C LEU A 55 6.00 1.48 0.23
N LEU A 56 5.19 0.56 0.73
CA LEU A 56 3.73 0.72 0.80
C LEU A 56 3.33 1.96 1.58
N THR A 57 3.93 2.18 2.75
CA THR A 57 3.70 3.37 3.56
C THR A 57 4.09 4.63 2.78
N SER A 58 5.24 4.62 2.09
CA SER A 58 5.67 5.78 1.30
C SER A 58 4.76 6.06 0.10
N LEU A 59 4.24 5.03 -0.57
CA LEU A 59 3.33 5.21 -1.69
C LEU A 59 1.96 5.72 -1.23
N LEU A 60 1.44 5.17 -0.13
CA LEU A 60 0.11 5.49 0.39
C LEU A 60 0.09 6.78 1.22
N ALA A 61 1.20 7.13 1.89
CA ALA A 61 1.33 8.38 2.65
C ALA A 61 1.94 9.55 1.84
N GLY A 62 2.56 9.28 0.68
CA GLY A 62 3.19 10.29 -0.18
C GLY A 62 4.63 10.61 0.23
N GLY A 63 5.56 9.73 -0.11
CA GLY A 63 6.97 9.69 0.31
C GLY A 63 7.73 11.01 0.31
N ALA A 64 7.67 11.70 1.43
CA ALA A 64 8.70 12.50 2.10
C ALA A 64 8.04 12.91 3.41
N ALA A 65 8.54 12.38 4.54
CA ALA A 65 8.10 12.68 5.91
C ALA A 65 6.75 13.41 6.00
N VAL A 66 5.64 12.67 6.00
CA VAL A 66 4.41 13.19 6.57
C VAL A 66 4.71 13.39 8.05
N VAL A 67 5.21 14.57 8.40
CA VAL A 67 4.83 15.16 9.66
C VAL A 67 3.32 15.02 9.64
N ALA A 68 2.78 14.20 10.55
CA ALA A 68 1.37 14.22 10.87
C ALA A 68 1.08 15.64 11.35
N ALA A 69 0.93 16.56 10.41
CA ALA A 69 0.24 17.80 10.65
C ALA A 69 -1.14 17.32 11.08
N PRO A 70 -1.58 17.65 12.30
CA PRO A 70 -2.93 17.39 12.70
C PRO A 70 -3.77 18.29 11.81
N PHE A 71 -4.17 17.82 10.64
CA PHE A 71 -5.08 18.57 9.79
C PHE A 71 -6.45 18.45 10.46
N PHE A 72 -6.64 19.40 11.39
CA PHE A 72 -7.86 19.87 12.05
C PHE A 72 -8.59 18.97 13.05
N ALA A 73 -8.16 17.73 13.32
CA ALA A 73 -8.79 16.90 14.34
C ALA A 73 -8.21 17.10 15.78
N GLY A 74 -8.00 18.34 16.26
CA GLY A 74 -7.53 18.48 17.65
C GLY A 74 -7.19 19.83 18.28
N ARG A 75 -7.26 20.97 17.58
CA ARG A 75 -7.12 22.29 18.22
C ARG A 75 -8.04 23.34 17.61
N ALA A 76 -9.29 23.36 18.07
CA ALA A 76 -9.91 24.64 18.39
C ALA A 76 -9.29 25.11 19.72
N SER A 77 -8.02 25.53 19.69
CA SER A 77 -7.55 26.51 20.67
C SER A 77 -8.08 27.85 20.20
N ALA A 78 -8.72 28.57 21.10
CA ALA A 78 -9.36 29.85 20.84
C ALA A 78 -8.40 30.84 20.16
N GLU A 79 -8.44 30.90 18.83
CA GLU A 79 -8.09 32.08 18.07
C GLU A 79 -9.31 32.39 17.22
N GLU A 80 -9.91 33.55 17.48
CA GLU A 80 -11.03 34.12 16.75
C GLU A 80 -10.55 34.51 15.34
N ILE A 81 -10.31 33.51 14.50
CA ILE A 81 -10.46 33.68 13.06
C ILE A 81 -11.96 33.78 12.87
N VAL A 82 -12.43 34.91 12.32
CA VAL A 82 -13.83 35.18 12.02
C VAL A 82 -14.50 33.90 11.51
N ASN A 83 -15.22 33.24 12.41
CA ASN A 83 -15.80 31.92 12.18
C ASN A 83 -17.04 32.19 11.33
N ALA A 84 -16.86 32.28 10.01
CA ALA A 84 -18.00 32.34 9.11
C ALA A 84 -18.90 31.17 9.50
N PRO A 85 -20.17 31.43 9.85
CA PRO A 85 -21.07 30.35 10.25
C PRO A 85 -21.05 29.26 9.18
N ARG A 86 -20.94 27.99 9.61
CA ARG A 86 -21.10 26.85 8.70
C ARG A 86 -22.39 27.06 7.90
N ASP A 87 -22.31 27.00 6.58
CA ASP A 87 -23.50 27.24 5.75
C ASP A 87 -24.37 25.97 5.73
N PRO A 88 -25.60 26.00 6.25
CA PRO A 88 -26.48 24.83 6.25
C PRO A 88 -26.83 24.34 4.84
N LYS A 89 -26.65 25.17 3.81
CA LYS A 89 -26.84 24.77 2.40
C LYS A 89 -25.85 23.70 1.96
N ASP A 90 -24.69 23.61 2.61
CA ASP A 90 -23.67 22.60 2.31
C ASP A 90 -23.97 21.25 2.96
N TYR A 91 -24.84 21.19 3.98
CA TYR A 91 -25.06 19.99 4.78
C TYR A 91 -25.58 18.79 3.98
N PRO A 92 -26.51 18.94 3.00
CA PRO A 92 -26.91 17.82 2.14
C PRO A 92 -25.73 17.26 1.34
N THR A 93 -24.94 18.14 0.71
CA THR A 93 -23.76 17.76 -0.09
C THR A 93 -22.71 17.04 0.76
N LEU A 94 -22.45 17.55 1.97
CA LEU A 94 -21.50 16.93 2.89
C LEU A 94 -22.01 15.62 3.51
N ASN A 95 -23.32 15.48 3.73
CA ASN A 95 -23.91 14.22 4.18
C ASN A 95 -23.84 13.13 3.10
N ASP A 96 -23.98 13.51 1.83
CA ASP A 96 -23.74 12.57 0.75
C ASP A 96 -22.26 12.17 0.64
N ALA A 97 -21.33 13.10 0.87
CA ALA A 97 -19.90 12.78 0.96
C ALA A 97 -19.64 11.81 2.12
N LEU A 98 -20.21 12.09 3.30
CA LEU A 98 -20.14 11.22 4.49
C LEU A 98 -20.67 9.81 4.20
N LYS A 99 -21.79 9.71 3.48
CA LYS A 99 -22.33 8.43 3.04
C LYS A 99 -21.31 7.69 2.16
N ARG A 100 -20.77 8.36 1.14
CA ARG A 100 -19.78 7.75 0.24
C ARG A 100 -18.54 7.27 1.00
N GLU A 101 -18.04 8.06 1.95
CA GLU A 101 -16.89 7.66 2.78
C GLU A 101 -17.16 6.43 3.64
N ARG A 102 -18.35 6.32 4.23
CA ARG A 102 -18.76 5.10 4.96
C ARG A 102 -18.80 3.89 4.05
N GLN A 103 -19.23 4.04 2.80
CA GLN A 103 -19.24 2.95 1.82
C GLN A 103 -17.81 2.54 1.43
N MET A 104 -16.89 3.50 1.27
CA MET A 104 -15.47 3.22 1.03
C MET A 104 -14.83 2.51 2.24
N ALA A 105 -15.04 3.03 3.46
CA ALA A 105 -14.58 2.38 4.70
C ALA A 105 -15.12 0.94 4.83
N ALA A 106 -16.41 0.72 4.55
CA ALA A 106 -16.99 -0.63 4.55
C ALA A 106 -16.31 -1.55 3.50
N THR A 107 -15.97 -1.01 2.33
CA THR A 107 -15.28 -1.75 1.26
C THR A 107 -13.86 -2.14 1.68
N TYR A 108 -13.08 -1.20 2.21
CA TYR A 108 -11.73 -1.47 2.69
C TYR A 108 -11.71 -2.42 3.87
N LYS A 109 -12.65 -2.28 4.80
CA LYS A 109 -12.82 -3.21 5.93
C LYS A 109 -13.06 -4.63 5.44
N ALA A 110 -13.94 -4.81 4.44
CA ALA A 110 -14.21 -6.12 3.85
C ALA A 110 -12.99 -6.70 3.12
N ALA A 111 -12.21 -5.87 2.42
CA ALA A 111 -10.99 -6.29 1.74
C ALA A 111 -9.87 -6.68 2.73
N ALA A 112 -9.60 -5.83 3.72
CA ALA A 112 -8.58 -6.04 4.74
C ALA A 112 -8.85 -7.30 5.59
N ALA A 113 -10.12 -7.63 5.84
CA ALA A 113 -10.51 -8.85 6.55
C ALA A 113 -10.09 -10.14 5.84
N LYS A 114 -9.95 -10.10 4.50
CA LYS A 114 -9.56 -11.26 3.67
C LYS A 114 -8.06 -11.28 3.34
N ALA A 115 -7.35 -10.19 3.57
CA ALA A 115 -5.94 -10.03 3.24
C ALA A 115 -5.02 -10.53 4.37
N THR A 116 -3.76 -10.76 4.04
CA THR A 116 -2.71 -11.12 5.01
C THR A 116 -1.42 -10.33 4.75
N GLY A 117 -0.48 -10.38 5.70
CA GLY A 117 0.85 -9.76 5.55
C GLY A 117 0.81 -8.27 5.20
N ASP A 118 1.63 -7.88 4.22
CA ASP A 118 1.77 -6.49 3.79
C ASP A 118 0.53 -5.95 3.06
N GLU A 119 -0.25 -6.82 2.42
CA GLU A 119 -1.50 -6.44 1.74
C GLU A 119 -2.54 -6.00 2.76
N LYS A 120 -2.67 -6.76 3.86
CA LYS A 120 -3.53 -6.38 4.97
C LYS A 120 -3.11 -5.06 5.57
N PHE A 121 -1.80 -4.84 5.74
CA PHE A 121 -1.27 -3.57 6.23
C PHE A 121 -1.67 -2.40 5.30
N ALA A 122 -1.45 -2.52 4.00
CA ALA A 122 -1.82 -1.50 3.02
C ALA A 122 -3.33 -1.18 3.03
N LEU A 123 -4.18 -2.21 3.02
CA LEU A 123 -5.63 -2.05 3.03
C LEU A 123 -6.14 -1.48 4.36
N THR A 124 -5.49 -1.79 5.48
CA THR A 124 -5.84 -1.22 6.79
C THR A 124 -5.44 0.25 6.86
N LEU A 125 -4.28 0.63 6.32
CA LEU A 125 -3.87 2.04 6.26
C LEU A 125 -4.86 2.89 5.44
N LEU A 126 -5.36 2.35 4.33
CA LEU A 126 -6.39 3.01 3.52
C LEU A 126 -7.74 3.09 4.26
N LEU A 127 -8.13 2.02 4.95
CA LEU A 127 -9.31 2.04 5.84
C LEU A 127 -9.22 3.15 6.88
N ASP A 128 -8.08 3.26 7.58
CA ASP A 128 -7.86 4.26 8.62
C ASP A 128 -8.03 5.70 8.09
N HIS A 129 -7.62 5.95 6.84
CA HIS A 129 -7.85 7.23 6.20
C HIS A 129 -9.34 7.50 5.93
N HIS A 130 -10.09 6.53 5.40
CA HIS A 130 -11.54 6.71 5.19
C HIS A 130 -12.31 6.88 6.51
N ASP A 131 -11.94 6.16 7.57
CA ASP A 131 -12.53 6.36 8.89
C ASP A 131 -12.23 7.77 9.42
N ALA A 132 -11.02 8.30 9.19
CA ALA A 132 -10.69 9.69 9.51
C ALA A 132 -11.50 10.70 8.68
N TYR A 133 -11.77 10.43 7.40
CA TYR A 133 -12.64 11.28 6.58
C TYR A 133 -14.07 11.28 7.11
N VAL A 134 -14.62 10.10 7.43
CA VAL A 134 -15.92 9.95 8.08
C VAL A 134 -15.99 10.80 9.36
N ASP A 135 -14.96 10.76 10.20
CA ASP A 135 -14.97 11.49 11.47
C ASP A 135 -14.78 13.00 11.28
N SER A 136 -13.96 13.43 10.31
CA SER A 136 -13.83 14.86 9.98
C SER A 136 -15.14 15.46 9.43
N LEU A 137 -15.85 14.73 8.57
CA LEU A 137 -17.14 15.13 8.02
C LEU A 137 -18.21 15.19 9.11
N LYS A 138 -18.26 14.21 10.02
CA LYS A 138 -19.13 14.27 11.20
C LYS A 138 -18.78 15.48 12.09
N GLY A 139 -17.50 15.76 12.31
CA GLY A 139 -17.06 16.91 13.12
C GLY A 139 -17.49 18.25 12.52
N TYR A 140 -17.44 18.36 11.18
CA TYR A 140 -17.96 19.53 10.46
C TYR A 140 -19.49 19.61 10.51
N LEU A 141 -20.20 18.50 10.35
CA LEU A 141 -21.67 18.47 10.35
C LEU A 141 -22.28 18.60 11.75
N GLY A 142 -21.56 18.20 12.81
CA GLY A 142 -22.06 18.24 14.17
C GLY A 142 -23.35 17.43 14.32
N THR A 143 -24.41 18.07 14.82
CA THR A 143 -25.73 17.46 15.02
C THR A 143 -26.48 17.17 13.71
N ASP A 144 -26.07 17.79 12.60
CA ASP A 144 -26.68 17.60 11.27
C ASP A 144 -26.07 16.39 10.52
N ALA A 145 -25.14 15.67 11.14
CA ALA A 145 -24.54 14.48 10.57
C ALA A 145 -25.55 13.32 10.54
N VAL A 146 -25.85 12.82 9.34
CA VAL A 146 -26.67 11.61 9.18
C VAL A 146 -25.97 10.44 9.86
N SER A 147 -26.69 9.74 10.72
CA SER A 147 -26.21 8.56 11.43
C SER A 147 -26.45 7.29 10.63
N GLY A 148 -25.67 6.24 10.87
CA GLY A 148 -25.88 4.92 10.26
C GLY A 148 -24.61 4.26 9.76
N THR A 149 -24.79 3.05 9.26
CA THR A 149 -23.77 2.25 8.57
C THR A 149 -24.16 2.10 7.12
N GLU A 150 -23.18 2.05 6.23
CA GLU A 150 -23.42 1.85 4.81
C GLU A 150 -22.91 0.49 4.35
N ALA A 151 -23.56 -0.07 3.34
CA ALA A 151 -23.05 -1.26 2.66
C ALA A 151 -21.78 -0.92 1.88
N ALA A 152 -20.88 -1.90 1.76
CA ALA A 152 -19.70 -1.78 0.91
C ALA A 152 -20.11 -1.58 -0.56
N LEU A 153 -19.34 -0.77 -1.29
CA LEU A 153 -19.52 -0.54 -2.74
C LEU A 153 -19.17 -1.79 -3.53
N ALA A 154 -18.19 -2.53 -3.04
CA ALA A 154 -17.70 -3.74 -3.66
C ALA A 154 -17.31 -4.76 -2.59
N SER A 155 -17.10 -5.99 -3.02
CA SER A 155 -16.53 -7.06 -2.20
C SER A 155 -15.33 -7.67 -2.92
N PRO A 156 -14.20 -6.94 -3.02
CA PRO A 156 -13.03 -7.44 -3.73
C PRO A 156 -12.57 -8.78 -3.16
N SER A 157 -12.08 -9.64 -4.03
CA SER A 157 -11.50 -10.94 -3.68
C SER A 157 -10.46 -11.34 -4.72
N GLY A 158 -9.51 -12.19 -4.33
CA GLY A 158 -8.39 -12.59 -5.17
C GLY A 158 -7.05 -12.10 -4.62
N SER A 159 -6.02 -12.16 -5.45
CA SER A 159 -4.69 -11.66 -5.10
C SER A 159 -4.68 -10.13 -5.03
N PHE A 160 -3.73 -9.55 -4.29
CA PHE A 160 -3.61 -8.10 -4.22
C PHE A 160 -3.43 -7.42 -5.59
N ALA A 161 -2.66 -8.04 -6.49
CA ALA A 161 -2.49 -7.57 -7.86
C ALA A 161 -3.83 -7.49 -8.63
N SER A 162 -4.79 -8.36 -8.32
CA SER A 162 -6.12 -8.34 -8.95
C SER A 162 -7.10 -7.35 -8.32
N ILE A 163 -7.00 -7.11 -7.00
CA ILE A 163 -7.92 -6.20 -6.30
C ILE A 163 -7.44 -4.75 -6.34
N ALA A 164 -6.12 -4.50 -6.40
CA ALA A 164 -5.58 -3.14 -6.34
C ALA A 164 -6.09 -2.25 -7.49
N PRO A 165 -6.18 -2.71 -8.76
CA PRO A 165 -6.80 -1.92 -9.83
C PRO A 165 -8.30 -1.67 -9.61
N GLN A 166 -9.03 -2.63 -9.04
CA GLN A 166 -10.46 -2.45 -8.72
C GLN A 166 -10.65 -1.41 -7.61
N MET A 167 -9.79 -1.43 -6.60
CA MET A 167 -9.80 -0.42 -5.54
C MET A 167 -9.39 0.96 -6.08
N ALA A 168 -8.39 1.04 -6.96
CA ALA A 168 -8.01 2.29 -7.62
C ALA A 168 -9.17 2.89 -8.44
N ALA A 169 -9.97 2.04 -9.11
CA ALA A 169 -11.15 2.50 -9.83
C ALA A 169 -12.22 3.09 -8.88
N LEU A 170 -12.46 2.45 -7.73
CA LEU A 170 -13.38 2.97 -6.72
C LEU A 170 -12.90 4.30 -6.12
N GLU A 171 -11.59 4.44 -5.88
CA GLU A 171 -10.99 5.73 -5.46
C GLU A 171 -11.21 6.82 -6.51
N ASN A 172 -10.97 6.52 -7.79
CA ASN A 172 -11.20 7.48 -8.87
C ASN A 172 -12.67 7.88 -9.01
N GLU A 173 -13.60 6.94 -8.82
CA GLU A 173 -15.03 7.24 -8.78
C GLU A 173 -15.39 8.14 -7.58
N THR A 174 -14.82 7.88 -6.40
CA THR A 174 -15.03 8.72 -5.22
C THR A 174 -14.46 10.13 -5.44
N LEU A 175 -13.23 10.22 -5.93
CA LEU A 175 -12.55 11.44 -6.30
C LEU A 175 -13.38 12.29 -7.26
N ALA A 176 -13.90 11.69 -8.33
CA ALA A 176 -14.74 12.37 -9.30
C ALA A 176 -16.05 12.87 -8.66
N GLY A 177 -16.68 12.03 -7.83
CA GLY A 177 -17.89 12.38 -7.08
C GLY A 177 -17.66 13.55 -6.12
N HIS A 178 -16.59 13.53 -5.34
CA HIS A 178 -16.25 14.62 -4.42
C HIS A 178 -15.83 15.89 -5.15
N THR A 179 -15.13 15.78 -6.27
CA THR A 179 -14.79 16.94 -7.11
C THR A 179 -16.06 17.61 -7.65
N ALA A 180 -17.05 16.83 -8.08
CA ALA A 180 -18.34 17.37 -8.48
C ALA A 180 -19.06 18.05 -7.30
N ARG A 181 -19.05 17.43 -6.11
CA ARG A 181 -19.62 18.01 -4.88
C ARG A 181 -18.94 19.31 -4.46
N LEU A 182 -17.61 19.37 -4.55
CA LEU A 182 -16.81 20.55 -4.25
C LEU A 182 -17.29 21.76 -5.05
N GLY A 183 -17.65 21.57 -6.32
CA GLY A 183 -18.19 22.62 -7.19
C GLY A 183 -19.57 23.15 -6.76
N THR A 184 -20.23 22.53 -5.80
CA THR A 184 -21.56 22.94 -5.30
C THR A 184 -21.52 23.59 -3.91
N LEU A 185 -20.37 23.52 -3.22
CA LEU A 185 -20.23 24.04 -1.86
C LEU A 185 -20.16 25.57 -1.87
N VAL A 186 -20.86 26.19 -0.94
CA VAL A 186 -20.91 27.65 -0.73
C VAL A 186 -19.85 28.07 0.29
N GLY A 187 -19.70 27.29 1.37
CA GLY A 187 -18.78 27.58 2.46
C GLY A 187 -17.33 27.23 2.13
N ILE A 188 -16.43 28.19 2.32
CA ILE A 188 -14.99 28.00 2.10
C ILE A 188 -14.42 26.87 2.98
N ASP A 189 -14.87 26.73 4.22
CA ASP A 189 -14.33 25.70 5.12
C ASP A 189 -14.86 24.30 4.79
N ALA A 190 -16.12 24.18 4.33
CA ALA A 190 -16.62 22.94 3.73
C ALA A 190 -15.80 22.56 2.49
N ALA A 191 -15.54 23.54 1.62
CA ALA A 191 -14.75 23.34 0.41
C ALA A 191 -13.31 22.92 0.71
N LYS A 192 -12.65 23.54 1.70
CA LYS A 192 -11.30 23.15 2.15
C LYS A 192 -11.28 21.72 2.70
N LEU A 193 -12.27 21.36 3.53
CA LEU A 193 -12.38 20.00 4.07
C LEU A 193 -12.48 18.99 2.93
N LEU A 194 -13.42 19.17 2.00
CA LEU A 194 -13.61 18.22 0.90
C LEU A 194 -12.41 18.19 -0.08
N ALA A 195 -11.80 19.34 -0.36
CA ALA A 195 -10.58 19.41 -1.18
C ALA A 195 -9.39 18.65 -0.55
N SER A 196 -9.28 18.64 0.78
CA SER A 196 -8.24 17.88 1.48
C SER A 196 -8.43 16.37 1.32
N ILE A 197 -9.68 15.89 1.36
CA ILE A 197 -10.04 14.48 1.15
C ILE A 197 -9.71 14.09 -0.30
N ILE A 198 -10.19 14.86 -1.28
CA ILE A 198 -9.92 14.70 -2.73
C ILE A 198 -8.43 14.52 -3.01
N THR A 199 -7.59 15.36 -2.39
CA THR A 199 -6.13 15.32 -2.61
C THR A 199 -5.52 13.99 -2.19
N VAL A 200 -6.02 13.39 -1.11
CA VAL A 200 -5.48 12.14 -0.58
C VAL A 200 -6.08 10.92 -1.31
N GLU A 201 -7.37 10.93 -1.66
CA GLU A 201 -7.98 9.89 -2.50
C GLU A 201 -7.29 9.76 -3.87
N ALA A 202 -6.91 10.88 -4.49
CA ALA A 202 -6.11 10.87 -5.72
C ALA A 202 -4.77 10.14 -5.52
N ARG A 203 -4.14 10.28 -4.35
CA ARG A 203 -2.90 9.55 -4.01
C ARG A 203 -3.18 8.08 -3.79
N HIS A 204 -4.31 7.72 -3.16
CA HIS A 204 -4.72 6.33 -2.98
C HIS A 204 -4.92 5.65 -4.33
N ALA A 205 -5.66 6.28 -5.25
CA ALA A 205 -5.87 5.77 -6.61
C ALA A 205 -4.55 5.53 -7.36
N ALA A 206 -3.64 6.52 -7.32
CA ALA A 206 -2.34 6.40 -7.95
C ALA A 206 -1.47 5.29 -7.32
N ALA A 207 -1.42 5.23 -5.99
CA ALA A 207 -0.65 4.22 -5.27
C ALA A 207 -1.18 2.80 -5.55
N LEU A 208 -2.49 2.60 -5.51
CA LEU A 208 -3.14 1.33 -5.83
C LEU A 208 -2.90 0.92 -7.29
N SER A 209 -2.91 1.88 -8.22
CA SER A 209 -2.59 1.62 -9.62
C SER A 209 -1.15 1.12 -9.78
N LEU A 210 -0.17 1.78 -9.15
CA LEU A 210 1.23 1.36 -9.13
C LEU A 210 1.40 -0.03 -8.51
N LEU A 211 0.72 -0.27 -7.39
CA LEU A 211 0.75 -1.55 -6.68
C LEU A 211 0.07 -2.69 -7.44
N GLY A 212 -0.92 -2.37 -8.28
CA GLY A 212 -1.53 -3.27 -9.25
C GLY A 212 -0.68 -3.52 -10.48
N GLY A 213 0.49 -2.90 -10.59
CA GLY A 213 1.43 -3.09 -11.70
C GLY A 213 1.29 -2.08 -12.85
N ALA A 214 0.51 -1.01 -12.69
CA ALA A 214 0.49 0.07 -13.66
C ALA A 214 1.85 0.80 -13.69
N SER A 215 2.26 1.25 -14.88
CA SER A 215 3.43 2.10 -15.01
C SER A 215 3.14 3.50 -14.42
N PRO A 216 4.16 4.21 -13.88
CA PRO A 216 3.97 5.55 -13.31
C PRO A 216 3.36 6.56 -14.28
N LEU A 217 3.62 6.40 -15.58
CA LEU A 217 3.05 7.24 -16.64
C LEU A 217 1.56 6.98 -16.86
N ALA A 218 1.11 5.72 -16.71
CA ALA A 218 -0.31 5.38 -16.79
C ALA A 218 -1.07 5.84 -15.53
N ALA A 219 -0.43 5.81 -14.35
CA ALA A 219 -1.02 6.26 -13.08
C ALA A 219 -1.12 7.78 -12.95
N ALA A 220 -0.32 8.56 -13.67
CA ALA A 220 -0.30 10.03 -13.62
C ALA A 220 -1.23 10.70 -14.65
N GLY A 221 -1.83 9.95 -15.57
CA GLY A 221 -2.58 10.45 -16.72
C GLY A 221 -4.09 10.17 -16.71
N SER A 222 -4.62 9.60 -15.62
CA SER A 222 -6.04 9.33 -15.40
C SER A 222 -6.66 10.34 -14.46
#